data_AF-A0A420M6R3-F1
#
_entry.id   AF-A0A420M6R3-F1
#
_cell.length_a   1.000
_cell.length_b   1.000
_cell.length_c   1.000
_cell.angle_alpha   90.00
_cell.angle_beta   90.00
_cell.angle_gamma   90.00
#
_symmetry.space_group_name_H-M   'P 1'
#
loop_
_entity.id
_entity.type
_entity.pdbx_description
1 polymer ?
#
loop_
_entity_poly.entity_id
_entity_poly.type
_entity_poly.pdbx_seq_one_letter_code
_entity_poly.pdbx_strand_id
1 'polypeptide(L)'
;IPDIGYSTDAEVPQGEIWLKGVPIIKEYYDDPEETEKALTHDDWFKSGDIGEFDENGHLRVIDRVKNLVKTQGGEYIALEKLESVYRGTQTITNIMIYADSEHSSPIAVIMLNQIVLIGKIKGLGIDKHSLHYAPMVWSLILKDL
;
A
#
# COMPACT_ATOMS: atom_id res chain seq x y z
N ILE A 1 8.72 1.34 15.37
CA ILE A 1 7.33 1.16 15.83
C ILE A 1 7.10 -0.33 16.05
N PRO A 2 7.50 -0.87 17.22
CA PRO A 2 7.54 -2.31 17.44
C PRO A 2 6.19 -3.01 17.26
N ASP A 3 5.09 -2.32 17.57
CA ASP A 3 3.73 -2.85 17.46
C ASP A 3 3.39 -3.33 16.03
N ILE A 4 3.94 -2.67 15.01
CA ILE A 4 3.74 -2.99 13.58
C ILE A 4 4.97 -3.65 12.93
N GLY A 5 5.93 -4.10 13.73
CA GLY A 5 7.07 -4.90 13.26
C GLY A 5 8.31 -4.13 12.80
N TYR A 6 8.33 -2.79 12.89
CA TYR A 6 9.51 -2.00 12.52
C TYR A 6 10.35 -1.61 13.74
N SER A 7 11.67 -1.82 13.66
CA SER A 7 12.61 -1.49 14.74
C SER A 7 13.88 -0.83 14.21
N THR A 8 14.35 0.19 14.91
CA THR A 8 15.64 0.84 14.64
C THR A 8 16.83 -0.06 15.02
N ASP A 9 16.60 -1.10 15.82
CA ASP A 9 17.61 -2.07 16.25
C ASP A 9 17.67 -3.32 15.35
N ALA A 10 16.87 -3.36 14.26
CA ALA A 10 16.93 -4.43 13.28
C ALA A 10 18.26 -4.40 12.49
N GLU A 11 18.60 -5.51 11.82
CA GLU A 11 19.81 -5.62 10.99
C GLU A 11 19.89 -4.48 9.95
N VAL A 12 18.75 -4.17 9.33
CA VAL A 12 18.53 -2.93 8.59
C VAL A 12 17.65 -2.03 9.45
N PRO A 13 18.15 -0.91 10.00
CA PRO A 13 17.38 -0.02 10.84
C PRO A 13 16.14 0.51 10.13
N GLN A 14 14.97 0.29 10.72
CA GLN A 14 13.67 0.65 10.16
C GLN A 14 12.83 1.44 11.17
N GLY A 15 12.18 2.50 10.70
CA GLY A 15 11.35 3.31 11.57
C GLY A 15 10.54 4.35 10.82
N GLU A 16 9.71 5.09 11.55
CA GLU A 16 9.03 6.24 10.98
C GLU A 16 10.04 7.35 10.69
N ILE A 17 9.93 7.96 9.52
CA ILE A 17 10.77 9.07 9.10
C ILE A 17 10.28 10.32 9.81
N TRP A 18 11.11 10.85 10.70
CA TRP A 18 10.86 12.13 11.36
C TRP A 18 11.73 13.21 10.73
N LEU A 19 11.13 14.38 10.51
CA LEU A 19 11.77 15.49 9.81
C LEU A 19 11.84 16.72 10.72
N LYS A 20 12.96 17.44 10.66
CA LYS A 20 13.15 18.71 11.37
C LYS A 20 13.91 19.69 10.50
N GLY A 21 13.44 20.94 10.45
CA GLY A 21 14.08 21.99 9.69
C GLY A 21 13.13 23.11 9.28
N VAL A 22 13.63 24.04 8.46
CA VAL A 22 12.89 25.19 7.94
C VAL A 22 11.58 24.82 7.22
N PRO A 23 11.48 23.74 6.41
CA PRO A 23 10.27 23.45 5.67
C PRO A 23 9.17 22.73 6.48
N ILE A 24 9.33 22.59 7.80
CA ILE A 24 8.36 21.89 8.64
C ILE A 24 7.22 22.83 9.03
N ILE A 25 6.00 22.29 9.07
CA ILE A 25 4.79 23.01 9.46
C ILE A 25 4.92 23.54 10.89
N LYS A 26 4.27 24.68 11.16
CA LYS A 26 4.11 25.17 12.53
C LYS A 26 2.94 24.49 13.23
N GLU A 27 1.80 24.41 12.54
CA GLU A 27 0.54 23.89 13.07
C GLU A 27 -0.43 23.60 11.92
N TYR A 28 -1.42 22.74 12.19
CA TYR A 28 -2.63 22.65 11.38
C TYR A 28 -3.59 23.79 11.78
N TYR A 29 -4.22 24.40 10.78
CA TYR A 29 -5.13 25.53 10.99
C TYR A 29 -6.39 25.09 11.75
N ASP A 30 -6.69 25.76 12.87
CA ASP A 30 -7.81 25.47 13.78
C ASP A 30 -7.87 24.01 14.29
N ASP A 31 -6.74 23.30 14.30
CA ASP A 31 -6.66 21.90 14.76
C ASP A 31 -5.44 21.66 15.68
N PRO A 32 -5.53 22.08 16.96
CA PRO A 32 -4.44 21.90 17.91
C PRO A 32 -4.20 20.42 18.26
N GLU A 33 -5.23 19.57 18.16
CA GLU A 33 -5.11 18.15 18.48
C GLU A 33 -4.27 17.40 17.43
N GLU A 34 -4.56 17.60 16.14
CA GLU A 34 -3.74 17.00 15.08
C GLU A 34 -2.34 17.61 15.04
N THR A 35 -2.18 18.88 15.43
CA THR A 35 -0.87 19.53 15.56
C THR A 35 -0.01 18.85 16.61
N GLU A 36 -0.56 18.62 17.80
CA GLU A 36 0.14 17.92 18.91
C GLU A 36 0.44 16.46 18.56
N LYS A 37 -0.41 15.80 17.77
CA LYS A 37 -0.14 14.42 17.30
C LYS A 37 1.02 14.38 16.30
N ALA A 38 1.07 15.32 15.37
CA ALA A 38 2.03 15.33 14.26
C ALA A 38 3.43 15.82 14.65
N LEU A 39 3.54 16.69 15.66
CA LEU A 39 4.81 17.20 16.15
C LEU A 39 5.21 16.53 17.47
N THR A 40 6.50 16.31 17.67
CA THR A 40 7.05 15.89 18.97
C THR A 40 7.25 17.10 19.88
N HIS A 41 7.45 16.84 21.17
CA HIS A 41 7.75 17.89 22.17
C HIS A 41 9.03 18.69 21.88
N ASP A 42 9.91 18.16 21.02
CA ASP A 42 11.15 18.77 20.56
C ASP A 42 11.11 19.15 19.07
N ASP A 43 9.92 19.41 18.51
CA ASP A 43 9.67 19.96 17.17
C ASP A 43 10.10 19.08 15.98
N TRP A 44 10.06 17.74 16.13
CA TRP A 44 10.14 16.84 14.98
C TRP A 44 8.76 16.55 14.42
N PHE A 45 8.65 16.61 13.10
CA PHE A 45 7.44 16.23 12.38
C PHE A 45 7.45 14.76 12.02
N LYS A 46 6.40 14.05 12.46
CA LYS A 46 6.15 12.64 12.17
C LYS A 46 5.50 12.53 10.80
N SER A 47 6.23 12.04 9.80
CA SER A 47 5.72 12.04 8.42
C SER A 47 4.64 10.97 8.17
N GLY A 48 4.55 9.95 9.03
CA GLY A 48 3.74 8.76 8.80
C GLY A 48 4.30 7.79 7.76
N ASP A 49 5.48 8.07 7.18
CA ASP A 49 6.17 7.18 6.25
C ASP A 49 7.22 6.34 7.00
N ILE A 50 7.33 5.06 6.65
CA ILE A 50 8.37 4.17 7.16
C ILE A 50 9.56 4.21 6.21
N GLY A 51 10.75 4.38 6.78
CA GLY A 51 12.01 4.41 6.06
C GLY A 51 13.02 3.42 6.60
N GLU A 52 13.98 3.11 5.74
CA GLU A 52 15.21 2.40 6.10
C GLU A 52 16.42 3.07 5.44
N PHE A 53 17.59 2.93 6.06
CA PHE A 53 18.85 3.36 5.46
C PHE A 53 19.55 2.17 4.81
N ASP A 54 19.95 2.33 3.55
CA ASP A 54 20.80 1.35 2.87
C ASP A 54 22.25 1.42 3.37
N GLU A 55 23.08 0.46 2.95
CA GLU A 55 24.50 0.37 3.31
C GLU A 55 25.32 1.61 2.90
N ASN A 56 24.81 2.42 1.97
CA ASN A 56 25.45 3.64 1.49
C ASN A 56 24.92 4.91 2.18
N GLY A 57 23.96 4.77 3.11
CA GLY A 57 23.33 5.88 3.82
C GLY A 57 22.20 6.57 3.07
N HIS A 58 21.66 5.99 2.00
CA HIS A 58 20.46 6.52 1.34
C HIS A 58 19.21 6.11 2.11
N LEU A 59 18.27 7.05 2.23
CA LEU A 59 16.95 6.78 2.80
C LEU A 59 16.01 6.21 1.74
N ARG A 60 15.46 5.02 2.00
CA ARG A 60 14.41 4.41 1.19
C ARG A 60 13.08 4.45 1.94
N VAL A 61 12.05 5.01 1.33
CA VAL A 61 10.67 4.92 1.83
C VAL A 61 10.11 3.56 1.44
N ILE A 62 9.66 2.79 2.43
CA ILE A 62 9.25 1.40 2.24
C ILE A 62 7.78 1.14 2.54
N ASP A 63 7.13 1.97 3.37
CA ASP A 63 5.73 1.78 3.77
C ASP A 63 5.13 3.05 4.39
N ARG A 64 3.87 2.98 4.85
CA ARG A 64 3.22 4.00 5.68
C ARG A 64 2.59 3.41 6.92
N VAL A 65 2.69 4.14 8.03
CA VAL A 65 2.15 3.73 9.34
C VAL A 65 0.67 3.39 9.26
N LYS A 66 -0.13 4.20 8.53
CA LYS A 66 -1.59 4.02 8.42
C LYS A 66 -2.01 2.95 7.40
N ASN A 67 -1.09 2.45 6.56
CA ASN A 67 -1.40 1.49 5.50
C ASN A 67 -1.13 0.03 5.87
N LEU A 68 -0.74 -0.20 7.13
CA LEU A 68 -0.56 -1.52 7.71
C LEU A 68 -1.82 -1.93 8.44
N VAL A 69 -2.43 -3.02 7.97
CA VAL A 69 -3.60 -3.61 8.62
C VAL A 69 -3.20 -4.93 9.24
N LYS A 70 -3.47 -5.08 10.54
CA LYS A 70 -3.37 -6.36 11.23
C LYS A 70 -4.63 -7.16 10.95
N THR A 71 -4.52 -8.34 10.35
CA THR A 71 -5.67 -9.24 10.15
C THR A 71 -6.06 -9.91 11.47
N GLN A 72 -7.23 -10.56 11.49
CA GLN A 72 -7.68 -11.36 12.64
C GLN A 72 -6.66 -12.45 13.04
N GLY A 73 -5.87 -12.94 12.08
CA GLY A 73 -4.80 -13.93 12.33
C GLY A 73 -3.54 -13.35 12.99
N GLY A 74 -3.46 -12.02 13.14
CA GLY A 74 -2.34 -11.32 13.75
C GLY A 74 -1.22 -10.95 12.79
N GLU A 75 -1.35 -11.29 11.51
CA GLU A 75 -0.41 -10.93 10.44
C GLU A 75 -0.64 -9.48 9.98
N TYR A 76 0.44 -8.76 9.67
CA TYR A 76 0.37 -7.41 9.12
C TYR A 76 0.41 -7.45 7.59
N ILE A 77 -0.51 -6.73 6.96
CA ILE A 77 -0.59 -6.57 5.51
C ILE A 77 -0.27 -5.11 5.17
N ALA A 78 0.77 -4.91 4.36
CA ALA A 78 1.09 -3.61 3.75
C ALA A 78 0.27 -3.43 2.46
N LEU A 79 -0.81 -2.65 2.55
CA LEU A 79 -1.79 -2.51 1.46
C LEU A 79 -1.18 -1.90 0.20
N GLU A 80 -0.50 -0.76 0.32
CA GLU A 80 0.13 -0.07 -0.82
C GLU A 80 1.20 -0.94 -1.51
N LYS A 81 1.93 -1.75 -0.73
CA LYS A 81 2.94 -2.65 -1.30
C LYS A 81 2.31 -3.70 -2.19
N LEU A 82 1.24 -4.35 -1.72
CA LEU A 82 0.50 -5.33 -2.51
C LEU A 82 -0.15 -4.68 -3.75
N GLU A 83 -0.78 -3.51 -3.58
CA GLU A 83 -1.36 -2.76 -4.71
C GLU A 83 -0.30 -2.41 -5.76
N SER A 84 0.90 -1.99 -5.33
CA SER A 84 2.01 -1.69 -6.24
C SER A 84 2.47 -2.93 -7.00
N VAL A 85 2.52 -4.10 -6.36
CA VAL A 85 2.89 -5.36 -7.02
C VAL A 85 1.86 -5.73 -8.09
N TYR A 86 0.57 -5.75 -7.73
CA TYR A 86 -0.49 -6.13 -8.67
C TYR A 86 -0.71 -5.11 -9.80
N ARG A 87 -0.45 -3.82 -9.56
CA ARG A 87 -0.45 -2.78 -10.60
C ARG A 87 0.67 -2.98 -11.63
N GLY A 88 1.70 -3.76 -11.32
CA GLY A 88 2.75 -4.14 -12.28
C GLY A 88 2.29 -5.14 -13.35
N THR A 89 1.11 -5.73 -13.20
CA THR A 89 0.55 -6.70 -14.16
C THR A 89 -0.05 -6.00 -15.38
N GLN A 90 -0.17 -6.71 -16.50
CA GLN A 90 -0.68 -6.09 -17.74
C GLN A 90 -2.21 -6.01 -17.77
N THR A 91 -2.89 -6.89 -17.04
CA THR A 91 -4.36 -7.01 -17.07
C THR A 91 -5.06 -6.07 -16.10
N ILE A 92 -4.32 -5.36 -15.24
CA ILE A 92 -4.87 -4.45 -14.22
C ILE A 92 -4.54 -3.00 -14.58
N THR A 93 -5.57 -2.16 -14.63
CA THR A 93 -5.42 -0.70 -14.76
C THR A 93 -5.24 -0.06 -13.39
N ASN A 94 -6.05 -0.47 -12.41
CA ASN A 94 -6.00 0.01 -11.04
C ASN A 94 -6.50 -1.08 -10.09
N ILE A 95 -6.04 -1.04 -8.85
CA ILE A 95 -6.46 -1.95 -7.79
C ILE A 95 -6.52 -1.18 -6.47
N MET A 96 -7.52 -1.50 -5.66
CA MET A 96 -7.59 -1.10 -4.26
C MET A 96 -7.73 -2.37 -3.42
N ILE A 97 -6.90 -2.51 -2.40
CA ILE A 97 -6.97 -3.61 -1.45
C ILE A 97 -7.56 -3.06 -0.16
N TYR A 98 -8.59 -3.76 0.33
CA TYR A 98 -9.20 -3.47 1.62
C TYR A 98 -8.94 -4.65 2.55
N ALA A 99 -8.44 -4.35 3.73
CA ALA A 99 -8.29 -5.31 4.82
C ALA A 99 -8.92 -4.71 6.08
N ASP A 100 -9.42 -5.59 6.94
CA ASP A 100 -10.07 -5.21 8.19
C ASP A 100 -9.61 -6.16 9.29
N SER A 101 -9.38 -5.64 10.49
CA SER A 101 -8.84 -6.42 11.61
C SER A 101 -9.80 -7.46 12.17
N GLU A 102 -11.09 -7.31 11.93
CA GLU A 102 -12.11 -8.29 12.33
C GLU A 102 -12.21 -9.46 11.35
N HIS A 103 -11.55 -9.36 10.19
CA HIS A 103 -11.61 -10.33 9.11
C HIS A 103 -10.28 -11.04 8.89
N SER A 104 -10.35 -12.30 8.48
CA SER A 104 -9.17 -13.15 8.26
C SER A 104 -8.53 -12.97 6.88
N SER A 105 -9.19 -12.30 5.95
CA SER A 105 -8.72 -12.17 4.57
C SER A 105 -9.05 -10.78 4.00
N PRO A 106 -8.12 -10.18 3.25
CA PRO A 106 -8.39 -8.96 2.51
C PRO A 106 -9.28 -9.23 1.30
N ILE A 107 -9.90 -8.18 0.79
CA ILE A 107 -10.57 -8.17 -0.51
C ILE A 107 -9.89 -7.16 -1.42
N ALA A 108 -10.08 -7.31 -2.73
CA ALA A 108 -9.56 -6.37 -3.72
C ALA A 108 -10.67 -5.90 -4.68
N VAL A 109 -10.69 -4.61 -4.96
CA VAL A 109 -11.50 -4.01 -6.02
C VAL A 109 -10.57 -3.75 -7.20
N ILE A 110 -10.81 -4.45 -8.32
CA ILE A 110 -9.90 -4.44 -9.48
C ILE A 110 -10.57 -3.74 -10.66
N MET A 111 -9.89 -2.73 -11.20
CA MET A 111 -10.20 -2.14 -12.49
C MET A 111 -9.34 -2.78 -13.56
N LEU A 112 -9.97 -3.50 -14.47
CA LEU A 112 -9.28 -4.26 -15.50
C LEU A 112 -8.83 -3.42 -16.68
N ASN A 113 -7.74 -3.82 -17.32
CA ASN A 113 -7.27 -3.28 -18.60
C ASN A 113 -8.00 -3.97 -19.75
N GLN A 114 -9.10 -3.36 -20.20
CA GLN A 114 -9.95 -3.94 -21.24
C GLN A 114 -9.21 -4.12 -22.58
N ILE A 115 -8.28 -3.24 -22.93
CA ILE A 115 -7.54 -3.32 -24.21
C ILE A 115 -6.67 -4.57 -24.23
N VAL A 116 -5.91 -4.80 -23.16
CA VAL A 116 -5.06 -5.99 -23.01
C VAL A 116 -5.92 -7.25 -22.96
N LEU A 117 -7.01 -7.24 -22.19
CA LEU A 117 -7.89 -8.40 -22.09
C LEU A 117 -8.54 -8.77 -23.43
N ILE A 118 -9.10 -7.81 -24.15
CA ILE A 118 -9.69 -8.02 -25.49
C ILE A 118 -8.63 -8.58 -26.45
N GLY A 119 -7.39 -8.08 -26.37
CA GLY A 119 -6.27 -8.62 -27.13
C GLY A 119 -5.98 -10.09 -26.79
N LYS A 120 -5.91 -10.44 -25.50
CA LYS A 120 -5.65 -11.81 -25.02
C LYS A 120 -6.78 -12.79 -25.35
N ILE A 121 -8.04 -12.34 -25.44
CA ILE A 121 -9.19 -13.22 -25.75
C ILE A 121 -9.58 -13.26 -27.24
N LYS A 122 -8.88 -12.50 -28.09
CA LYS A 122 -9.16 -12.46 -29.53
C LYS A 122 -8.98 -13.85 -30.14
N GLY A 123 -10.03 -14.37 -30.76
CA GLY A 123 -10.04 -15.72 -31.35
C GLY A 123 -10.58 -16.83 -30.44
N LEU A 124 -10.93 -16.54 -29.18
CA LEU A 124 -11.57 -17.49 -28.26
C LEU A 124 -13.11 -17.50 -28.34
N GLY A 125 -13.70 -16.74 -29.27
CA GLY A 125 -15.16 -16.66 -29.45
C GLY A 125 -15.91 -15.96 -28.31
N ILE A 126 -15.22 -15.26 -27.41
CA ILE A 126 -15.82 -14.53 -26.30
C ILE A 126 -16.26 -13.14 -26.77
N ASP A 127 -17.54 -12.81 -26.56
CA ASP A 127 -18.05 -11.48 -26.85
C ASP A 127 -17.50 -10.45 -25.84
N LYS A 128 -17.16 -9.26 -26.35
CA LYS A 128 -16.58 -8.17 -25.55
C LYS A 128 -17.53 -7.67 -24.44
N HIS A 129 -18.84 -7.77 -24.64
CA HIS A 129 -19.82 -7.37 -23.62
C HIS A 129 -20.01 -8.44 -22.54
N SER A 130 -19.48 -9.65 -22.73
CA SER A 130 -19.58 -10.76 -21.78
C SER A 130 -18.27 -10.99 -20.99
N LEU A 131 -17.28 -10.12 -21.15
CA LEU A 131 -15.96 -10.23 -20.51
C LEU A 131 -16.04 -10.43 -18.99
N HIS A 132 -16.97 -9.77 -18.32
CA HIS A 132 -17.10 -9.79 -16.87
C HIS A 132 -17.78 -11.06 -16.33
N TYR A 133 -18.47 -11.84 -17.17
CA TYR A 133 -19.13 -13.09 -16.77
C TYR A 133 -18.38 -14.35 -17.21
N ALA A 134 -17.40 -14.24 -18.11
CA ALA A 134 -16.70 -15.39 -18.66
C ALA A 134 -15.69 -15.98 -17.65
N PRO A 135 -15.85 -17.23 -17.16
CA PRO A 135 -14.94 -17.82 -16.17
C PRO A 135 -13.48 -17.90 -16.64
N MET A 136 -13.29 -18.01 -17.96
CA MET A 136 -11.97 -18.01 -18.58
C MET A 136 -11.22 -16.68 -18.41
N VAL A 137 -11.95 -15.56 -18.44
CA VAL A 137 -11.39 -14.22 -18.18
C VAL A 137 -10.92 -14.12 -16.74
N TRP A 138 -11.69 -14.66 -15.79
CA TRP A 138 -11.34 -14.69 -14.38
C TRP A 138 -10.08 -15.52 -14.14
N SER A 139 -10.01 -16.71 -14.75
CA SER A 139 -8.80 -17.55 -14.70
C SER A 139 -7.57 -16.86 -15.29
N LEU A 140 -7.74 -16.07 -16.35
CA LEU A 140 -6.66 -15.34 -16.99
C LEU A 140 -6.16 -14.17 -16.13
N ILE A 141 -7.07 -13.44 -15.47
CA ILE A 141 -6.72 -12.37 -14.52
C ILE A 141 -6.00 -12.96 -13.30
N LEU A 142 -6.54 -14.04 -12.72
CA LEU A 142 -5.95 -14.69 -11.54
C LEU A 142 -4.60 -15.38 -11.81
N LYS A 143 -4.25 -15.64 -13.08
CA LYS A 143 -2.91 -16.13 -13.46
C LYS A 143 -1.89 -15.00 -13.66
N ASP A 144 -2.37 -13.77 -13.87
CA ASP A 144 -1.53 -12.59 -14.08
C ASP A 144 -1.19 -11.91 -12.75
N LEU A 145 -2.08 -12.05 -11.76
CA LEU A 145 -1.91 -11.70 -10.35
C LEU A 145 -0.92 -12.65 -9.64
#